data_AF-A0A2V7CQB8-F1
#
_entry.id   AF-A0A2V7CQB8-F1
#
_cell.length_a   1.000
_cell.length_b   1.000
_cell.length_c   1.000
_cell.angle_alpha   90.00
_cell.angle_beta   90.00
_cell.angle_gamma   90.00
#
_symmetry.space_group_name_H-M   'P 1'
#
loop_
_entity.id
_entity.type
_entity.pdbx_description
1 polymer ?
#
loop_
_entity_poly.entity_id
_entity_poly.type
_entity_poly.pdbx_seq_one_letter_code
_entity_poly.pdbx_strand_id
1 'polypeptide(L)' 'MKEGGEDRLEHATYQPGDYGRMIRPDGTEQWWVRFPQGPWVALRHQRVVPNEDGSITLLSVEK' A
#
# COMPACT_ATOMS: atom_id res chain seq x y z
N MET A 1 -2.06 18.97 -11.79
CA MET A 1 -1.17 19.05 -10.62
C MET A 1 -0.78 17.62 -10.27
N LYS A 2 0.53 17.32 -10.31
CA LYS A 2 1.23 16.06 -9.98
C LYS A 2 0.39 14.77 -9.79
N GLU A 3 0.06 14.11 -10.90
CA GLU A 3 -0.20 12.67 -10.94
C GLU A 3 1.14 12.00 -11.30
N GLY A 4 1.94 11.69 -10.29
CA GLY A 4 3.25 11.03 -10.50
C GLY A 4 3.67 10.17 -9.32
N GLY A 5 2.76 9.96 -8.36
CA GLY A 5 2.94 9.08 -7.21
C GLY A 5 2.10 7.81 -7.29
N GLU A 6 0.96 7.84 -7.99
CA GLU A 6 0.02 6.72 -8.09
C GLU A 6 0.56 5.59 -8.98
N ASP A 7 1.02 5.87 -10.21
CA ASP A 7 1.58 4.85 -11.12
C ASP A 7 2.71 4.01 -10.51
N ARG A 8 3.60 4.64 -9.72
CA ARG A 8 4.73 3.93 -9.10
C ARG A 8 4.30 3.00 -7.95
N LEU A 9 3.13 3.24 -7.36
CA LEU A 9 2.57 2.41 -6.28
C LEU A 9 1.81 1.20 -6.81
N GLU A 10 1.56 1.11 -8.13
CA GLU A 10 0.65 0.12 -8.69
C GLU A 10 1.21 -1.29 -8.67
N HIS A 11 2.53 -1.44 -8.81
CA HIS A 11 3.24 -2.72 -8.78
C HIS A 11 4.53 -2.59 -7.96
N ALA A 12 4.39 -2.52 -6.65
CA ALA A 12 5.52 -2.38 -5.73
C ALA A 12 5.42 -3.34 -4.54
N THR A 13 6.58 -3.87 -4.14
CA THR A 13 6.73 -4.71 -2.95
C THR A 13 7.33 -3.89 -1.82
N TYR A 14 6.69 -3.93 -0.65
CA TYR A 14 7.08 -3.20 0.56
C TYR A 14 7.49 -4.18 1.65
N GLN A 15 8.60 -3.87 2.32
CA GLN A 15 9.14 -4.69 3.39
C GLN A 15 8.47 -4.35 4.74
N PRO A 16 8.54 -5.25 5.74
CA PRO A 16 8.13 -4.93 7.10
C PRO A 16 8.81 -3.65 7.59
N GLY A 17 8.01 -2.69 8.07
CA GLY A 17 8.48 -1.36 8.48
C GLY A 17 8.30 -0.26 7.42
N ASP A 18 8.12 -0.63 6.16
CA ASP A 18 7.77 0.30 5.06
C ASP A 18 6.25 0.36 4.80
N TYR A 19 5.45 -0.40 5.55
CA TYR A 19 4.00 -0.37 5.47
C TYR A 19 3.35 -0.49 6.86
N GLY A 20 2.08 -0.11 6.95
CA GLY A 20 1.25 -0.19 8.13
C GLY A 20 -0.15 -0.68 7.78
N ARG A 21 -0.79 -1.34 8.74
CA ARG A 21 -2.14 -1.92 8.60
C ARG A 21 -2.96 -1.58 9.84
N MET A 22 -4.23 -1.26 9.62
CA MET A 22 -5.22 -1.07 10.68
C MET A 22 -6.55 -1.65 10.24
N ILE A 23 -7.23 -2.34 11.15
CA ILE A 23 -8.59 -2.83 10.93
C ILE A 23 -9.54 -1.77 11.49
N ARG A 24 -10.42 -1.25 10.65
CA ARG A 24 -11.47 -0.32 11.10
C ARG A 24 -12.53 -1.09 11.89
N PRO A 25 -13.32 -0.42 12.75
CA PRO A 25 -14.40 -1.07 13.52
C PRO A 25 -15.44 -1.79 12.67
N ASP A 26 -15.61 -1.36 11.42
CA ASP A 26 -16.50 -1.95 10.41
C ASP A 26 -15.92 -3.23 9.76
N GLY A 27 -14.69 -3.61 10.10
CA GLY A 27 -14.02 -4.80 9.58
C GLY A 27 -13.18 -4.52 8.33
N THR A 28 -13.31 -3.35 7.71
CA THR A 28 -12.48 -2.96 6.57
C THR A 28 -11.02 -2.74 6.98
N GLU A 29 -10.09 -3.30 6.20
CA GLU A 29 -8.66 -3.08 6.37
C GLU A 29 -8.22 -1.79 5.68
N GLN A 30 -7.53 -0.92 6.41
CA GLN A 30 -6.85 0.25 5.88
C GLN A 30 -5.33 0.01 5.92
N TRP A 31 -4.69 0.25 4.79
CA TRP A 31 -3.24 0.10 4.65
C TRP A 31 -2.59 1.44 4.33
N TRP A 32 -1.33 1.57 4.72
CA TRP A 32 -0.47 2.69 4.38
C TRP A 32 0.91 2.18 3.98
N VAL A 33 1.56 2.89 3.06
CA VAL A 33 2.96 2.64 2.71
C VAL A 33 3.78 3.89 2.91
N ARG A 34 5.02 3.70 3.33
CA ARG A 34 5.99 4.76 3.50
C ARG A 34 6.82 4.89 2.23
N PHE A 35 6.86 6.09 1.68
CA PHE A 35 7.84 6.39 0.63
C PHE A 35 9.23 6.55 1.27
N PRO A 36 10.32 6.08 0.61
CA PRO A 36 11.66 6.03 1.20
C PRO A 36 12.16 7.36 1.76
N GLN A 37 11.60 8.49 1.33
CA GLN A 37 11.89 9.83 1.86
C GLN A 37 10.63 10.71 1.96
N GLY A 38 9.46 10.09 2.15
CA GLY A 38 8.18 10.77 2.01
C GLY A 38 7.17 10.45 3.10
N PRO A 39 5.98 11.07 3.01
CA PRO A 39 4.88 10.81 3.92
C PRO A 39 4.37 9.38 3.77
N TRP A 40 3.66 8.93 4.80
CA TRP A 40 2.81 7.74 4.72
C TRP A 40 1.62 8.03 3.80
N VAL A 41 1.40 7.17 2.81
CA VAL A 41 0.30 7.29 1.85
C VAL A 41 -0.69 6.17 2.10
N ALA A 42 -1.96 6.55 2.29
CA ALA A 42 -3.06 5.62 2.50
C ALA A 42 -3.44 4.93 1.19
N LEU A 43 -3.45 3.60 1.18
CA LEU A 43 -3.92 2.80 0.05
C LEU A 43 -5.44 2.79 0.05
N ARG A 44 -6.06 3.08 -1.10
CA ARG A 44 -7.52 3.17 -1.22
C ARG A 44 -8.12 2.14 -2.16
N HIS A 45 -7.48 1.95 -3.31
CA HIS A 45 -7.99 1.04 -4.34
C HIS A 45 -7.07 -0.15 -4.58
N GLN A 46 -5.80 -0.07 -4.21
CA GLN A 46 -4.86 -1.16 -4.49
C GLN A 46 -5.19 -2.40 -3.67
N ARG A 47 -5.08 -3.55 -4.34
CA ARG A 47 -5.15 -4.84 -3.65
C ARG A 47 -3.81 -5.08 -2.98
N VAL A 48 -3.84 -5.34 -1.68
CA VAL A 48 -2.65 -5.69 -0.89
C VAL A 48 -2.59 -7.21 -0.77
N VAL A 49 -1.48 -7.80 -1.21
CA VAL A 49 -1.20 -9.23 -1.06
C VAL A 49 -0.07 -9.39 -0.05
N PRO A 50 -0.34 -9.89 1.15
CA PRO A 50 0.71 -10.25 2.10
C PRO A 50 1.43 -11.52 1.63
N ASN A 51 2.76 -11.48 1.66
CA ASN A 51 3.64 -12.61 1.34
C ASN A 51 4.04 -13.35 2.63
N GLU A 52 4.54 -14.59 2.49
CA GLU A 52 4.95 -15.43 3.63
C GLU A 52 6.11 -14.84 4.44
N ASP A 53 6.99 -14.09 3.77
CA ASP A 53 8.12 -13.37 4.37
C ASP A 53 7.70 -12.10 5.15
N GLY A 54 6.40 -11.77 5.14
CA GLY A 54 5.86 -10.59 5.80
C GLY A 54 5.96 -9.30 4.98
N SER A 55 6.55 -9.33 3.79
CA SER A 55 6.39 -8.24 2.82
C SER A 55 4.97 -8.16 2.27
N ILE A 56 4.59 -7.01 1.71
CA ILE A 56 3.34 -6.87 0.96
C ILE A 56 3.61 -6.50 -0.49
N THR A 57 2.80 -7.03 -1.40
CA THR A 57 2.79 -6.63 -2.81
C THR A 57 1.51 -5.89 -3.11
N LEU A 58 1.64 -4.70 -3.69
CA LEU A 58 0.52 -3.95 -4.22
C LEU A 58 0.26 -4.41 -5.65
N LEU A 59 -0.99 -4.77 -5.92
CA LEU A 59 -1.47 -5.06 -7.26
C LEU A 59 -2.42 -3.96 -7.70
N SER A 60 -2.25 -3.48 -8.93
CA SER A 60 -3.25 -2.63 -9.56
C SER A 60 -4.52 -3.45 -9.75
N VAL A 61 -5.64 -2.90 -9.32
CA VAL A 61 -6.95 -3.36 -9.78
C VAL A 61 -7.21 -2.58 -11.05
N GLU A 62 -6.74 -3.11 -12.18
CA GLU A 62 -7.12 -2.60 -13.50
C GLU A 62 -8.66 -2.53 -13.55
N LYS A 63 -9.16 -1.38 -13.96
CA LYS A 63 -10.59 -1.10 -14.10
C LYS A 63 -11.17 -1.76 -15.36
#